data_AF-A0A1Z5IZ54-F1
#
_entry.id   AF-A0A1Z5IZ54-F1
#
_cell.length_a   1.000
_cell.length_b   1.000
_cell.length_c   1.000
_cell.angle_alpha   90.00
_cell.angle_beta   90.00
_cell.angle_gamma   90.00
#
_symmetry.space_group_name_H-M   'P 1'
#
loop_
_entity.id
_entity.type
_entity.pdbx_description
1 polymer ?
#
loop_
_entity_poly.entity_id
_entity_poly.type
_entity_poly.pdbx_seq_one_letter_code
_entity_poly.pdbx_strand_id
1 'polypeptide(L)' 'MAIFHISFSNISAGKGRSAIASAAYRSGEKLFDDKEGRRYFYAQSVMPESFILTPKNAP' A
#
# COMPACT_ATOMS: atom_id res chain seq x y z
N MET A 1 7.98 28.32 -7.92
CA MET A 1 9.08 27.36 -8.21
C MET A 1 8.53 25.97 -8.03
N ALA A 2 8.69 25.08 -9.01
CA ALA A 2 8.32 23.67 -8.86
C ALA A 2 9.55 22.88 -8.38
N ILE A 3 9.36 22.01 -7.40
CA ILE A 3 10.39 21.12 -6.87
C ILE A 3 10.06 19.70 -7.33
N PHE A 4 11.03 18.99 -7.90
CA PHE A 4 10.91 17.58 -8.21
C PHE A 4 11.55 16.75 -7.11
N HIS A 5 10.81 15.78 -6.58
CA HIS A 5 11.30 14.84 -5.58
C HIS A 5 10.80 13.43 -5.92
N ILE A 6 11.72 12.46 -5.90
CA ILE A 6 11.42 11.05 -6.10
C ILE A 6 12.17 10.21 -5.06
N SER A 7 11.49 9.24 -4.47
CA SER A 7 12.09 8.26 -3.58
C SER A 7 11.51 6.87 -3.84
N PHE A 8 12.37 5.85 -3.75
CA PHE A 8 11.97 4.45 -3.91
C PHE A 8 12.62 3.61 -2.82
N SER A 9 11.88 2.61 -2.32
CA SER A 9 12.41 1.65 -1.37
C SER A 9 11.64 0.33 -1.46
N ASN A 10 12.35 -0.77 -1.23
CA ASN A 10 11.74 -2.10 -1.26
C ASN A 10 10.90 -2.33 0.01
N ILE A 11 9.74 -2.92 -0.17
CA ILE A 11 8.97 -3.56 0.91
C ILE A 11 9.48 -5.00 1.01
N SER A 12 9.99 -5.39 2.18
CA SER A 12 10.59 -6.71 2.39
C SER A 12 10.14 -7.29 3.73
N ALA A 13 9.60 -8.50 3.68
CA ALA A 13 9.22 -9.26 4.87
C ALA A 13 10.41 -9.56 5.78
N GLY A 14 11.62 -9.77 5.22
CA GLY A 14 12.85 -9.94 6.01
C GLY A 14 13.24 -8.72 6.85
N LYS A 15 12.64 -7.56 6.59
CA LYS A 15 12.76 -6.33 7.40
C LYS A 15 11.50 -6.05 8.24
N GLY A 16 10.64 -7.06 8.44
CA GLY A 16 9.39 -6.93 9.20
C GLY A 16 8.32 -6.08 8.53
N ARG A 17 8.36 -5.90 7.20
CA ARG A 17 7.36 -5.11 6.46
C ARG A 17 6.38 -6.02 5.72
N SER A 18 5.08 -5.72 5.80
CA SER A 18 4.02 -6.41 5.05
C SER A 18 3.59 -5.61 3.83
N ALA A 19 3.41 -6.30 2.70
CA ALA A 19 2.84 -5.73 1.48
C ALA A 19 1.37 -5.31 1.69
N ILE A 20 0.61 -6.09 2.45
CA ILE A 20 -0.80 -5.82 2.76
C ILE A 20 -0.91 -4.59 3.67
N ALA A 21 -0.08 -4.51 4.71
CA ALA A 21 0.01 -3.32 5.55
C ALA A 21 0.35 -2.06 4.73
N SER A 22 1.33 -2.18 3.83
CA SER A 22 1.77 -1.06 2.98
C SER A 22 0.69 -0.61 1.99
N ALA A 23 -0.08 -1.56 1.43
CA ALA A 23 -1.21 -1.25 0.55
C ALA A 23 -2.32 -0.54 1.32
N ALA A 24 -2.74 -1.07 2.47
CA ALA A 24 -3.75 -0.47 3.35
C ALA A 24 -3.38 0.96 3.77
N TYR A 25 -2.11 1.19 4.09
CA TYR A 25 -1.62 2.53 4.45
C TYR A 25 -1.74 3.54 3.30
N ARG A 26 -1.44 3.11 2.06
CA ARG A 26 -1.41 3.99 0.88
C ARG A 26 -2.80 4.22 0.27
N SER A 27 -3.68 3.22 0.30
CA SER A 27 -5.05 3.35 -0.21
C SER A 27 -6.03 3.89 0.83
N GLY A 28 -5.69 3.83 2.13
CA GLY A 28 -6.62 4.14 3.21
C GLY A 28 -7.66 3.04 3.45
N GLU A 29 -7.58 1.92 2.72
CA GLU A 29 -8.52 0.81 2.85
C GLU A 29 -8.19 -0.12 4.01
N LYS A 30 -9.21 -0.82 4.51
CA LYS A 30 -9.06 -1.87 5.52
C LYS A 30 -8.81 -3.21 4.85
N LEU A 31 -7.58 -3.70 4.89
CA LEU A 31 -7.18 -4.96 4.25
C LEU A 31 -6.95 -6.06 5.29
N PHE A 32 -7.28 -7.30 4.94
CA PHE A 32 -7.01 -8.47 5.77
C PHE A 32 -5.77 -9.21 5.27
N ASP A 33 -4.92 -9.64 6.20
CA ASP A 33 -3.77 -10.48 5.93
C ASP A 33 -4.04 -11.89 6.46
N ASP A 34 -4.27 -12.84 5.54
CA ASP A 34 -4.56 -14.23 5.88
C ASP A 34 -3.39 -14.92 6.60
N LYS A 35 -2.14 -14.54 6.31
CA LYS A 35 -0.96 -15.18 6.91
C LYS A 35 -0.81 -14.80 8.37
N GLU A 36 -1.14 -13.57 8.70
CA GLU A 36 -1.07 -13.04 10.06
C GLU A 36 -2.40 -13.10 10.81
N GLY A 37 -3.49 -13.43 10.11
CA GLY A 37 -4.83 -13.53 10.69
C GLY A 37 -5.38 -12.21 11.21
N ARG A 38 -4.93 -11.06 10.67
CA ARG A 38 -5.31 -9.72 11.17
C ARG A 38 -5.65 -8.73 10.08
N ARG A 39 -6.37 -7.66 10.45
CA ARG A 39 -6.69 -6.53 9.57
C ARG A 39 -5.74 -5.37 9.80
N TYR A 40 -5.30 -4.76 8.72
CA TYR A 40 -4.61 -3.48 8.70
C TYR A 40 -5.59 -2.38 8.33
N PHE A 41 -5.60 -1.31 9.12
CA PHE A 41 -6.38 -0.12 8.84
C PHE A 41 -5.66 1.11 9.38
N TYR A 42 -5.48 2.11 8.51
CA TYR A 42 -4.80 3.35 8.83
C TYR A 42 -5.73 4.50 8.45
N ALA A 43 -6.40 5.08 9.45
CA ALA A 43 -7.33 6.17 9.23
C ALA A 43 -6.58 7.40 8.69
N GLN A 44 -7.11 8.00 7.62
CA GLN A 44 -6.63 9.27 7.07
C GLN A 44 -7.74 10.31 7.16
N SER A 45 -7.38 11.55 7.45
CA SER A 45 -8.33 12.68 7.47
C SER A 45 -8.85 13.02 6.08
N VAL A 46 -8.04 12.76 5.05
CA VAL A 46 -8.39 12.91 3.64
C VAL A 46 -8.11 11.58 2.95
N MET A 47 -9.13 11.04 2.27
CA MET A 47 -8.97 9.76 1.57
C MET A 47 -8.18 9.96 0.28
N PRO A 48 -7.15 9.13 0.02
CA PRO A 48 -6.42 9.18 -1.24
C PRO A 48 -7.25 8.56 -2.36
N GLU A 49 -7.07 9.08 -3.57
CA GLU A 49 -7.51 8.38 -4.77
C GLU A 49 -6.51 7.26 -5.08
N SER A 50 -6.99 6.02 -5.24
CA SER A 50 -6.12 4.87 -5.42
C SER A 50 -6.67 3.89 -6.46
N PHE A 51 -5.76 3.29 -7.23
CA PHE A 51 -6.10 2.40 -8.33
C PHE A 51 -5.10 1.24 -8.43
N ILE A 52 -5.58 0.08 -8.88
CA ILE A 52 -4.73 -1.02 -9.32
C ILE A 52 -4.60 -0.92 -10.83
N LEU A 53 -3.38 -0.71 -11.30
CA LEU A 53 -3.07 -0.73 -12.72
C LEU A 53 -2.70 -2.15 -13.14
N THR A 54 -3.43 -2.68 -14.11
CA THR A 54 -3.21 -4.02 -14.64
C THR A 54 -2.56 -3.96 -16.03
N PRO A 55 -1.64 -4.88 -16.36
CA PRO A 55 -1.16 -5.03 -17.74
C PRO A 55 -2.25 -5.60 -18.65
N LYS A 56 -2.09 -5.46 -19.97
CA LYS A 56 -3.09 -5.85 -20.99
C LYS A 56 -3.61 -7.30 -20.85
N ASN A 57 -2.77 -8.22 -20.37
CA ASN A 57 -3.08 -9.64 -20.26
C ASN A 57 -3.12 -10.10 -18.78
N ALA A 58 -3.49 -9.21 -17.85
CA ALA A 58 -3.78 -9.60 -16.49
C ALA A 58 -5.06 -10.45 -16.43
N PRO A 59 -5.10 -11.50 -15.59
CA PRO A 59 -6.32 -12.27 -15.36
C PRO A 59 -7.44 -11.43 -14.75
#